data_AF-A0A9Q9Y106-F1
#
_entry.id   AF-A0A9Q9Y106-F1
#
_cell.length_a   1.000
_cell.length_b   1.000
_cell.length_c   1.000
_cell.angle_alpha   90.00
_cell.angle_beta   90.00
_cell.angle_gamma   90.00
#
_symmetry.space_group_name_H-M   'P 1'
#
loop_
_entity.id
_entity.type
_entity.pdbx_description
1 polymer ?
#
loop_
_entity_poly.entity_id
_entity_poly.type
_entity_poly.pdbx_seq_one_letter_code
_entity_poly.pdbx_strand_id
1 'polypeptide(L)'
;MTLRASLQKLKQNIAQLRETLNQTSAQRRIMQAEANRRQTLVDDLATRETRLNASFKGDLLEAEPSRSSLMTGGNGSGPAGNPWLVNESEETRGLSFGEIKHHQQQIIEAQDAGLDALAAVISRQKQMGQEIGNELEEQNETSHQWRICLSWNVRTWRNYIVHDDVKVTWRKLSSDQ
;
A
#
# COMPACT_ATOMS: atom_id res chain seq x y z
N MET A 1 -19.28 0.52 23.04
CA MET A 1 -18.36 0.89 21.93
C MET A 1 -19.19 1.49 20.81
N THR A 2 -18.88 2.72 20.36
CA THR A 2 -19.62 3.37 19.26
C THR A 2 -18.95 3.11 17.91
N LEU A 3 -19.71 3.06 16.84
CA LEU A 3 -19.22 2.81 15.47
C LEU A 3 -18.13 3.83 15.05
N ARG A 4 -18.27 5.08 15.50
CA ARG A 4 -17.28 6.15 15.29
C ARG A 4 -15.95 5.86 15.99
N ALA A 5 -15.98 5.31 17.21
CA ALA A 5 -14.76 4.93 17.94
C ALA A 5 -14.04 3.76 17.26
N SER A 6 -14.77 2.79 16.69
CA SER A 6 -14.17 1.71 15.90
C SER A 6 -13.55 2.19 14.60
N LEU A 7 -14.17 3.15 13.89
CA LEU A 7 -13.61 3.77 12.70
C LEU A 7 -12.32 4.56 13.01
N GLN A 8 -12.32 5.34 14.10
CA GLN A 8 -11.11 6.03 14.54
C GLN A 8 -9.99 5.06 14.93
N LYS A 9 -10.34 3.95 15.59
CA LYS A 9 -9.39 2.89 15.92
C LYS A 9 -8.80 2.22 14.67
N LEU A 10 -9.63 1.95 13.66
CA LEU A 10 -9.17 1.39 12.38
C LEU A 10 -8.17 2.34 11.70
N LYS A 11 -8.47 3.64 11.66
CA LYS A 11 -7.55 4.66 11.14
C LYS A 11 -6.22 4.71 11.89
N GLN A 12 -6.26 4.67 13.23
CA GLN A 12 -5.05 4.63 14.06
C GLN A 12 -4.23 3.36 13.80
N ASN A 13 -4.87 2.20 13.71
CA ASN A 13 -4.20 0.93 13.42
C ASN A 13 -3.51 0.96 12.04
N ILE A 14 -4.16 1.51 11.01
CA ILE A 14 -3.56 1.64 9.66
C ILE A 14 -2.33 2.55 9.70
N ALA A 15 -2.39 3.66 10.44
CA ALA A 15 -1.23 4.56 10.61
C ALA A 15 -0.07 3.86 11.34
N GLN A 16 -0.36 3.11 12.41
CA GLN A 16 0.64 2.31 13.13
C GLN A 16 1.25 1.23 12.24
N LEU A 17 0.45 0.55 11.42
CA LEU A 17 0.92 -0.46 10.47
C LEU A 17 1.85 0.14 9.41
N ARG A 18 1.52 1.33 8.87
CA ARG A 18 2.41 2.06 7.95
C ARG A 18 3.74 2.40 8.59
N GLU A 19 3.70 2.96 9.80
CA GLU A 19 4.92 3.38 10.50
C GLU A 19 5.82 2.19 10.83
N THR A 20 5.25 1.12 11.39
CA THR A 20 5.98 -0.11 11.70
C THR A 20 6.53 -0.79 10.45
N LEU A 21 5.80 -0.78 9.33
CA LEU A 21 6.28 -1.29 8.05
C LEU A 21 7.45 -0.48 7.51
N ASN A 22 7.36 0.85 7.54
CA ASN A 22 8.43 1.76 7.12
C ASN A 22 9.69 1.56 7.98
N GLN A 23 9.55 1.48 9.30
CA GLN A 23 10.67 1.21 10.21
C GLN A 23 11.31 -0.16 9.96
N THR A 24 10.50 -1.20 9.78
CA THR A 24 10.99 -2.58 9.55
C THR A 24 11.66 -2.71 8.18
N SER A 25 11.13 -2.02 7.17
CA SER A 25 11.73 -1.88 5.83
C SER A 25 13.06 -1.13 5.89
N ALA A 26 13.11 0.03 6.56
CA ALA A 26 14.32 0.84 6.70
C ALA A 26 15.44 0.09 7.45
N GLN A 27 15.08 -0.71 8.45
CA GLN A 27 16.01 -1.58 9.19
C GLN A 27 16.41 -2.84 8.40
N ARG A 28 15.93 -3.03 7.15
CA ARG A 28 16.12 -4.23 6.31
C ARG A 28 15.82 -5.54 7.04
N ARG A 29 14.88 -5.52 7.99
CA ARG A 29 14.45 -6.71 8.74
C ARG A 29 13.53 -7.61 7.92
N ILE A 30 12.91 -7.06 6.88
CA ILE A 30 12.09 -7.79 5.90
C ILE A 30 12.67 -7.59 4.51
N MET A 31 12.50 -8.60 3.65
CA MET A 31 12.86 -8.48 2.24
C MET A 31 11.99 -7.43 1.53
N GLN A 32 12.56 -6.78 0.52
CA GLN A 32 11.88 -5.70 -0.21
C GLN A 32 10.58 -6.18 -0.88
N ALA A 33 10.56 -7.40 -1.43
CA ALA A 33 9.36 -7.99 -2.01
C ALA A 33 8.22 -8.16 -0.98
N GLU A 34 8.57 -8.55 0.25
CA GLU A 34 7.61 -8.71 1.35
C GLU A 34 7.16 -7.34 1.90
N ALA A 35 8.05 -6.35 1.92
CA ALA A 35 7.69 -4.97 2.25
C ALA A 35 6.67 -4.42 1.25
N ASN A 36 6.90 -4.61 -0.05
CA ASN A 36 5.98 -4.18 -1.11
C ASN A 36 4.63 -4.90 -1.01
N ARG A 37 4.61 -6.21 -0.78
CA ARG A 37 3.37 -6.97 -0.58
C ARG A 37 2.55 -6.43 0.59
N ARG A 38 3.20 -6.16 1.72
CA ARG A 38 2.53 -5.61 2.91
C ARG A 38 2.09 -4.16 2.70
N GLN A 39 2.82 -3.38 1.91
CA GLN A 39 2.42 -2.03 1.52
C GLN A 39 1.10 -2.06 0.74
N THR A 40 0.97 -2.96 -0.25
CA THR A 40 -0.29 -3.15 -1.00
C THR A 40 -1.47 -3.49 -0.08
N LEU A 41 -1.27 -4.37 0.90
CA LEU A 41 -2.32 -4.73 1.87
C LEU A 41 -2.73 -3.54 2.74
N VAL A 42 -1.76 -2.73 3.17
CA VAL A 42 -2.02 -1.53 3.98
C VAL A 42 -2.75 -0.46 3.16
N ASP A 43 -2.48 -0.36 1.86
CA ASP A 43 -3.17 0.56 0.96
C ASP A 43 -4.60 0.13 0.63
N ASP A 44 -4.86 -1.18 0.47
CA ASP A 44 -6.22 -1.72 0.38
C ASP A 44 -7.02 -1.43 1.68
N LEU A 45 -6.41 -1.61 2.85
CA LEU A 45 -7.03 -1.27 4.13
C LEU A 45 -7.35 0.24 4.23
N ALA A 46 -6.45 1.11 3.77
CA ALA A 46 -6.68 2.56 3.76
C ALA A 46 -7.83 2.94 2.82
N THR A 47 -7.90 2.31 1.64
CA THR A 47 -8.99 2.52 0.67
C THR A 47 -10.33 2.10 1.26
N ARG A 48 -10.37 0.95 1.93
CA ARG A 48 -11.58 0.46 2.63
C ARG A 48 -11.97 1.36 3.79
N GLU A 49 -11.01 1.89 4.56
CA GLU A 49 -11.28 2.88 5.62
C GLU A 49 -11.96 4.13 5.04
N THR A 50 -11.42 4.68 3.96
CA THR A 50 -11.96 5.89 3.34
C THR A 50 -13.37 5.64 2.80
N ARG A 51 -13.61 4.48 2.18
CA ARG A 51 -14.95 4.07 1.72
C ARG A 51 -15.94 3.91 2.88
N LEU A 52 -15.53 3.28 3.98
CA LEU A 52 -16.39 3.08 5.17
C LEU A 52 -16.67 4.40 5.89
N ASN A 53 -15.70 5.30 5.93
CA ASN A 53 -15.83 6.62 6.53
C ASN A 53 -16.70 7.54 5.64
N ALA A 54 -16.60 7.42 4.32
CA ALA A 54 -17.48 8.10 3.38
C ALA A 54 -18.92 7.59 3.50
N SER A 55 -19.15 6.27 3.61
CA SER A 55 -20.50 5.75 3.84
C SER A 55 -21.06 6.21 5.18
N PHE A 56 -20.25 6.20 6.26
CA PHE A 56 -20.68 6.67 7.58
C PHE A 56 -20.98 8.19 7.59
N LYS A 57 -20.20 9.00 6.87
CA LYS A 57 -20.45 10.44 6.74
C LYS A 57 -21.61 10.76 5.82
N GLY A 58 -21.81 10.00 4.74
CA GLY A 58 -22.98 10.11 3.86
C GLY A 58 -24.28 9.85 4.62
N ASP A 59 -24.29 8.81 5.46
CA ASP A 59 -25.40 8.52 6.38
C ASP A 59 -25.63 9.64 7.41
N LEU A 60 -24.56 10.31 7.87
CA LEU A 60 -24.64 11.40 8.84
C LEU A 60 -25.11 12.73 8.23
N LEU A 61 -24.71 13.02 6.99
CA LEU A 61 -25.07 14.25 6.28
C LEU A 61 -26.51 14.20 5.75
N GLU A 62 -27.04 13.01 5.44
CA GLU A 62 -28.47 12.78 5.17
C GLU A 62 -29.33 12.82 6.45
N ALA A 63 -28.75 12.51 7.61
CA ALA A 63 -29.47 12.47 8.90
C ALA A 63 -29.62 13.84 9.60
N GLU A 64 -28.80 14.84 9.28
CA GLU A 64 -28.79 16.15 9.98
C GLU A 64 -29.83 17.19 9.53
N PRO A 65 -30.32 17.28 8.26
CA PRO A 65 -31.47 18.15 7.97
C PRO A 65 -32.79 17.56 8.48
N SER A 66 -32.84 16.27 8.81
CA SER A 66 -34.08 15.54 9.14
C SER A 66 -34.51 15.68 10.61
N ARG A 67 -33.61 15.97 11.56
CA ARG A 67 -33.95 16.06 13.00
C ARG A 67 -34.32 17.47 13.46
N SER A 68 -33.75 18.51 12.86
CA SER A 68 -34.07 19.92 13.16
C SER A 68 -35.46 20.33 12.66
N SER A 69 -35.93 19.67 11.59
CA SER A 69 -37.29 19.82 11.06
C SER A 69 -38.37 19.14 11.94
N LEU A 70 -37.98 18.27 12.88
CA LEU A 70 -38.92 17.46 13.67
C LEU A 70 -39.55 18.19 14.87
N MET A 71 -39.00 19.33 15.30
CA MET A 71 -39.47 20.08 16.49
C MET A 71 -39.99 21.49 16.19
N THR A 72 -39.98 21.91 14.93
CA THR A 72 -40.46 23.23 14.51
C THR A 72 -41.51 23.07 13.42
N GLY A 73 -42.78 23.20 13.77
CA GLY A 73 -43.85 23.38 12.79
C GLY A 73 -44.95 22.33 12.86
N GLY A 74 -45.72 22.36 13.94
CA GLY A 74 -47.14 22.05 13.82
C GLY A 74 -47.75 22.97 12.75
N ASN A 75 -48.74 22.42 12.04
CA ASN A 75 -49.56 23.04 10.99
C ASN A 75 -49.03 22.92 9.56
N GLY A 76 -49.48 21.86 8.87
CA GLY A 76 -49.65 21.88 7.42
C GLY A 76 -49.36 20.54 6.72
N SER A 77 -50.42 19.79 6.43
CA SER A 77 -50.63 18.87 5.29
C SER A 77 -49.40 18.13 4.70
N GLY A 78 -49.38 16.79 4.82
CA GLY A 78 -48.27 15.86 4.53
C GLY A 78 -47.81 15.67 3.05
N PRO A 79 -47.24 14.48 2.66
CA PRO A 79 -47.16 13.21 3.38
C PRO A 79 -45.73 12.69 3.66
N ALA A 80 -45.65 11.85 4.68
CA ALA A 80 -44.56 10.92 4.92
C ALA A 80 -44.25 10.09 3.66
N GLY A 81 -42.94 9.87 3.43
CA GLY A 81 -42.29 9.22 2.30
C GLY A 81 -43.07 8.10 1.60
N ASN A 82 -43.58 8.42 0.41
CA ASN A 82 -43.80 7.45 -0.64
C ASN A 82 -42.52 7.39 -1.50
N PRO A 83 -41.84 6.23 -1.64
CA PRO A 83 -40.63 6.09 -2.48
C PRO A 83 -40.84 6.43 -3.97
N TRP A 84 -42.10 6.52 -4.41
CA TRP A 84 -42.49 6.93 -5.76
C TRP A 84 -42.70 8.46 -5.92
N LEU A 85 -42.53 9.22 -4.83
CA LEU A 85 -42.53 10.69 -4.80
C LEU A 85 -41.13 11.26 -4.49
N VAL A 86 -40.07 10.51 -4.82
CA VAL A 86 -38.71 11.06 -4.85
C VAL A 86 -38.70 12.19 -5.88
N ASN A 87 -38.49 13.43 -5.42
CA ASN A 87 -38.19 14.53 -6.32
C ASN A 87 -36.90 14.16 -7.06
N GLU A 88 -36.95 14.17 -8.39
CA GLU A 88 -35.77 13.99 -9.24
C GLU A 88 -34.64 14.94 -8.80
N SER A 89 -33.41 14.43 -8.75
CA SER A 89 -32.20 15.19 -8.45
C SER A 89 -32.13 16.43 -9.33
N GLU A 90 -31.70 17.59 -8.80
CA GLU A 90 -31.57 18.84 -9.58
C GLU A 90 -30.74 18.67 -10.86
N GLU A 91 -29.78 17.73 -10.88
CA GLU A 91 -28.96 17.41 -12.07
C GLU A 91 -29.72 16.68 -13.19
N THR A 92 -30.84 16.01 -12.88
CA THR A 92 -31.68 15.27 -13.84
C THR A 92 -33.03 15.94 -14.08
N ARG A 93 -33.35 16.98 -13.29
CA ARG A 93 -34.63 17.68 -13.31
C ARG A 93 -34.78 18.45 -14.63
N GLY A 94 -35.74 18.04 -15.46
CA GLY A 94 -36.01 18.67 -16.75
C GLY A 94 -35.20 18.13 -17.92
N LEU A 95 -34.38 17.09 -17.72
CA LEU A 95 -33.75 16.34 -18.81
C LEU A 95 -34.71 15.26 -19.31
N SER A 96 -34.86 15.13 -20.63
CA SER A 96 -35.54 14.02 -21.26
C SER A 96 -34.82 12.70 -20.95
N PHE A 97 -35.54 11.58 -20.89
CA PHE A 97 -34.97 10.24 -20.70
C PHE A 97 -33.77 9.96 -21.64
N GLY A 98 -33.80 10.47 -22.87
CA GLY A 98 -32.70 10.38 -23.82
C GLY A 98 -31.45 11.17 -23.41
N GLU A 99 -31.63 12.34 -22.81
CA GLU A 99 -30.56 13.21 -22.33
C GLU A 99 -29.92 12.66 -21.06
N ILE A 100 -30.72 12.08 -20.16
CA ILE A 100 -30.21 11.37 -18.96
C ILE A 100 -29.37 10.16 -19.39
N LYS A 101 -29.83 9.38 -20.38
CA LYS A 101 -29.05 8.26 -20.92
C LYS A 101 -27.74 8.73 -21.56
N HIS A 102 -27.77 9.84 -22.29
CA HIS A 102 -26.57 10.41 -22.89
C HIS A 102 -25.57 10.91 -21.82
N HIS A 103 -26.07 11.57 -20.79
CA HIS A 103 -25.25 12.03 -19.67
C HIS A 103 -24.60 10.85 -18.92
N GLN A 104 -25.36 9.78 -18.66
CA GLN A 104 -24.82 8.55 -18.06
C GLN A 104 -23.75 7.90 -18.95
N GLN A 105 -23.94 7.89 -20.27
CA GLN A 105 -22.97 7.36 -21.21
C GLN A 105 -21.64 8.14 -21.17
N GLN A 106 -21.70 9.47 -21.11
CA GLN A 106 -20.52 10.31 -20.96
C GLN A 106 -19.79 10.09 -19.62
N ILE A 107 -20.55 9.90 -18.54
CA ILE A 107 -19.99 9.59 -17.22
C ILE A 107 -19.26 8.24 -17.26
N ILE A 108 -19.82 7.23 -17.92
CA ILE A 108 -19.19 5.91 -18.07
C ILE A 108 -17.89 6.02 -18.88
N GLU A 109 -17.90 6.76 -19.99
CA GLU A 109 -16.71 6.97 -20.82
C GLU A 109 -15.58 7.68 -20.04
N ALA A 110 -15.92 8.69 -19.22
CA ALA A 110 -14.95 9.38 -18.38
C ALA A 110 -14.37 8.47 -17.28
N GLN A 111 -15.18 7.56 -16.73
CA GLN A 111 -14.73 6.58 -15.75
C GLN A 111 -13.82 5.52 -16.38
N ASP A 112 -14.16 5.02 -17.58
CA ASP A 112 -13.33 4.07 -18.32
C ASP A 112 -11.96 4.67 -18.65
N ALA A 113 -11.92 5.94 -19.09
CA ALA A 113 -10.66 6.66 -19.28
C ALA A 113 -9.85 6.80 -17.98
N GLY A 114 -10.53 6.98 -16.84
CA GLY A 114 -9.91 6.98 -15.51
C GLY A 114 -9.33 5.62 -15.12
N LEU A 115 -10.02 4.53 -15.44
CA LEU A 115 -9.55 3.16 -15.20
C LEU A 115 -8.33 2.83 -16.07
N ASP A 116 -8.31 3.26 -17.33
CA ASP A 116 -7.17 3.08 -18.23
C ASP A 116 -5.93 3.83 -17.73
N ALA A 117 -6.10 5.05 -17.24
CA ALA A 117 -5.01 5.83 -16.64
C ALA A 117 -4.43 5.14 -15.40
N LEU A 118 -5.29 4.57 -14.54
CA LEU A 118 -4.85 3.79 -13.38
C LEU A 118 -4.15 2.49 -13.79
N ALA A 119 -4.68 1.77 -14.78
CA ALA A 119 -4.08 0.56 -15.32
C ALA A 119 -2.68 0.83 -15.88
N ALA A 120 -2.48 1.96 -16.57
CA ALA A 120 -1.18 2.38 -17.08
C ALA A 120 -0.18 2.68 -15.95
N VAL A 121 -0.61 3.33 -14.87
CA VAL A 121 0.24 3.58 -13.69
C VAL A 121 0.63 2.27 -13.01
N ILE A 122 -0.33 1.36 -12.80
CA ILE A 122 -0.10 0.05 -12.18
C ILE A 122 0.87 -0.79 -13.03
N SER A 123 0.70 -0.79 -14.35
CA SER A 123 1.61 -1.49 -15.27
C SER A 123 3.05 -0.98 -15.14
N ARG A 124 3.24 0.34 -15.08
CA ARG A 124 4.57 0.93 -14.84
C ARG A 124 5.14 0.58 -13.46
N GLN A 125 4.32 0.60 -12.42
CA GLN A 125 4.75 0.20 -11.07
C GLN A 125 5.16 -1.28 -11.02
N LYS A 126 4.43 -2.15 -11.72
CA LYS A 126 4.79 -3.56 -11.87
C LYS A 126 6.12 -3.73 -12.58
N GLN A 127 6.34 -3.00 -13.68
CA GLN A 127 7.59 -3.02 -14.43
C GLN A 127 8.78 -2.59 -13.56
N MET A 128 8.65 -1.44 -12.88
CA MET A 128 9.68 -0.97 -11.94
C MET A 128 9.95 -1.99 -10.82
N GLY A 129 8.89 -2.64 -10.31
CA GLY A 129 9.04 -3.69 -9.29
C GLY A 129 9.82 -4.91 -9.80
N GLN A 130 9.63 -5.30 -11.06
CA GLN A 130 10.41 -6.37 -11.70
C GLN A 130 11.88 -5.96 -11.88
N GLU A 131 12.14 -4.73 -12.33
CA GLU A 131 13.50 -4.20 -12.50
C GLU A 131 14.26 -4.13 -11.18
N ILE A 132 13.62 -3.65 -10.11
CA ILE A 132 14.20 -3.66 -8.76
C ILE A 132 14.48 -5.09 -8.29
N GLY A 133 13.57 -6.03 -8.58
CA GLY A 133 13.75 -7.44 -8.26
C GLY A 133 14.97 -8.05 -8.96
N ASN A 134 15.14 -7.75 -10.25
CA ASN A 134 16.27 -8.22 -11.05
C ASN A 134 17.60 -7.64 -10.55
N GLU A 135 17.65 -6.32 -10.32
CA GLU A 135 18.83 -5.65 -9.78
C GLU A 135 19.22 -6.20 -8.39
N LEU A 136 18.23 -6.49 -7.54
CA LEU A 136 18.48 -7.08 -6.23
C LEU A 136 19.10 -8.48 -6.34
N GLU A 137 18.63 -9.30 -7.28
CA GLU A 137 19.18 -10.64 -7.52
C GLU A 137 20.62 -10.56 -8.04
N GLU A 138 20.90 -9.65 -8.98
CA GLU A 138 22.25 -9.42 -9.52
C GLU A 138 23.23 -8.94 -8.42
N GLN A 139 22.80 -8.03 -7.55
CA GLN A 139 23.61 -7.61 -6.41
C GLN A 139 23.80 -8.73 -5.40
N ASN A 140 22.81 -9.59 -5.20
CA ASN A 140 22.94 -10.74 -4.33
C ASN A 140 23.96 -11.73 -4.90
N GLU A 141 23.89 -12.05 -6.20
CA GLU A 141 24.89 -12.89 -6.87
C GLU A 141 26.30 -12.31 -6.75
N THR A 142 26.45 -11.01 -6.98
CA THR A 142 27.72 -10.29 -6.86
C THR A 142 28.26 -10.36 -5.42
N SER A 143 27.42 -10.08 -4.43
CA SER A 143 27.76 -10.17 -2.99
C SER A 143 28.17 -11.59 -2.61
N HIS A 144 27.47 -12.60 -3.12
CA HIS A 144 27.83 -14.00 -2.96
C HIS A 144 29.20 -14.31 -3.55
N GLN A 145 29.50 -13.84 -4.77
CA GLN A 145 30.83 -14.01 -5.38
C GLN A 145 31.94 -13.34 -4.58
N TRP A 146 31.75 -12.09 -4.13
CA TRP A 146 32.73 -11.39 -3.30
C TRP A 146 33.04 -12.15 -2.02
N ARG A 147 32.02 -12.69 -1.36
CA ARG A 147 32.18 -13.52 -0.15
C ARG A 147 32.97 -14.80 -0.44
N ILE A 148 32.74 -15.46 -1.57
CA ILE A 148 33.53 -16.63 -1.98
C ILE A 148 34.98 -16.21 -2.19
N CYS A 149 35.24 -15.15 -2.98
CA CYS A 149 36.59 -14.68 -3.28
C CYS A 149 37.38 -14.31 -2.01
N LEU A 150 36.75 -13.59 -1.08
CA LEU A 150 37.33 -13.26 0.23
C LEU A 150 37.64 -14.51 1.06
N SER A 151 36.74 -15.50 1.10
CA SER A 151 36.95 -16.77 1.80
C SER A 151 38.15 -17.54 1.25
N TRP A 152 38.25 -17.64 -0.08
CA TRP A 152 39.40 -18.27 -0.75
C TRP A 152 40.70 -17.55 -0.43
N ASN A 153 40.72 -16.22 -0.50
CA ASN A 153 41.89 -15.40 -0.17
C ASN A 153 42.35 -15.65 1.28
N VAL A 154 41.45 -15.56 2.26
CA VAL A 154 41.75 -15.83 3.68
C VAL A 154 42.26 -17.27 3.89
N ARG A 155 41.65 -18.27 3.24
CA ARG A 155 42.10 -19.68 3.32
C ARG A 155 43.52 -19.84 2.79
N THR A 156 43.83 -19.15 1.69
CA THR A 156 45.12 -19.24 1.00
C THR A 156 46.21 -18.57 1.84
N TRP A 157 45.97 -17.37 2.36
CA TRP A 157 46.87 -16.68 3.27
C TRP A 157 47.14 -17.48 4.55
N ARG A 158 46.10 -18.06 5.15
CA ARG A 158 46.25 -18.92 6.33
C ARG A 158 47.15 -20.13 6.05
N ASN A 159 47.01 -20.78 4.90
CA ASN A 159 47.87 -21.89 4.51
C ASN A 159 49.32 -21.45 4.25
N TYR A 160 49.53 -20.29 3.62
CA TYR A 160 50.86 -19.75 3.34
C TYR A 160 51.62 -19.42 4.64
N ILE A 161 50.95 -18.74 5.58
CA ILE A 161 51.51 -18.41 6.90
C ILE A 161 51.89 -19.68 7.67
N VAL A 162 51.01 -20.68 7.73
CA VAL A 162 51.31 -21.94 8.42
C VAL A 162 52.48 -22.69 7.76
N HIS A 163 52.57 -22.68 6.44
CA HIS A 163 53.70 -23.29 5.73
C HIS A 163 55.02 -22.55 5.97
N ASP A 164 55.01 -21.23 6.05
CA ASP A 164 56.20 -20.43 6.33
C ASP A 164 56.65 -20.54 7.79
N ASP A 165 55.74 -20.54 8.77
CA ASP A 165 56.08 -20.75 10.19
C ASP A 165 56.73 -22.12 10.42
N VAL A 166 56.22 -23.17 9.76
CA VAL A 166 56.82 -24.50 9.80
C VAL A 166 58.21 -24.47 9.17
N LYS A 167 58.40 -23.86 7.99
CA LYS A 167 59.73 -23.76 7.37
C LYS A 167 60.73 -22.95 8.19
N VAL A 168 60.30 -21.87 8.85
CA VAL A 168 61.16 -21.02 9.69
C VAL A 168 61.58 -21.76 10.97
N THR A 169 60.67 -22.51 11.59
CA THR A 169 60.99 -23.32 12.78
C THR A 169 61.97 -24.46 12.47
N TRP A 170 61.81 -25.16 11.35
CA TRP A 170 62.77 -26.19 10.91
C TRP A 170 64.15 -25.61 10.57
N ARG A 171 64.21 -24.41 9.99
CA ARG A 171 65.50 -23.78 9.64
C ARG A 171 66.28 -23.31 10.87
N LYS A 172 65.60 -22.89 11.96
CA LYS A 172 66.24 -22.59 13.25
C LYS A 172 66.76 -23.86 13.93
N LEU A 173 65.97 -24.93 13.95
CA LEU A 173 66.38 -26.22 14.54
C LEU A 173 67.56 -26.88 13.81
N SER A 174 67.69 -26.65 12.50
CA SER A 174 68.83 -27.15 11.70
C SER A 174 70.11 -26.32 11.82
N SER A 175 70.06 -25.12 12.42
CA SER A 175 71.23 -24.23 12.55
C SER A 175 71.86 -24.26 13.95
N ASP A 176 71.19 -24.89 14.92
CA ASP A 176 71.64 -25.06 16.31
C ASP A 176 72.25 -26.47 16.58
N GLN A 177 72.47 -27.28 15.53
CA GLN A 177 73.30 -28.50 15.57
C GLN A 177 74.61 -28.28 14.82
#